data_AF-A0A821L371-F1
#
_entry.id   AF-A0A821L371-F1
#
_cell.length_a   1.000
_cell.length_b   1.000
_cell.length_c   1.000
_cell.angle_alpha   90.00
_cell.angle_beta   90.00
_cell.angle_gamma   90.00
#
_symmetry.space_group_name_H-M   'P 1'
#
loop_
_entity.id
_entity.type
_entity.pdbx_description
1 polymer ?
#
loop_
_entity_poly.entity_id
_entity_poly.type
_entity_poly.pdbx_seq_one_letter_code
_entity_poly.pdbx_strand_id
1 'polypeptide(L)'
;MDAASQNGNALIAFGALSGAGIILAFARTWKWFSRSGRDVIDLATIGKFFAYICGIIGTVLLLVTAGVSIWYLIFIKNIPEITDTNKEQIKNLLETFLITSFVLKLVDIIHIIIRQTRIEIFFMDWERPKKGE
;
A
#
# COMPACT_ATOMS: atom_id res chain seq x y z
N MET A 1 10.63 27.47 9.06
CA MET A 1 9.70 26.75 8.16
C MET A 1 8.53 26.29 9.02
N ASP A 2 7.35 26.84 8.76
CA ASP A 2 6.18 26.64 9.62
C ASP A 2 5.61 25.23 9.47
N ALA A 3 5.11 24.66 10.57
CA ALA A 3 4.43 23.37 10.62
C ALA A 3 3.38 23.21 9.50
N ALA A 4 2.64 24.29 9.25
CA ALA A 4 1.60 24.35 8.23
C ALA A 4 2.13 24.13 6.82
N SER A 5 3.33 24.65 6.50
CA SER A 5 3.96 24.45 5.20
C SER A 5 4.39 22.99 5.00
N GLN A 6 4.94 22.36 6.05
CA GLN A 6 5.34 20.96 6.00
C GLN A 6 4.13 20.02 5.84
N ASN A 7 3.02 20.32 6.51
CA ASN A 7 1.78 19.58 6.38
C ASN A 7 1.22 19.66 4.95
N GLY A 8 1.25 20.86 4.35
CA GLY A 8 0.85 21.06 2.95
C GLY A 8 1.68 20.21 1.98
N ASN A 9 3.00 20.16 2.15
CA ASN A 9 3.88 19.37 1.29
C ASN A 9 3.63 17.86 1.44
N ALA A 10 3.37 17.37 2.66
CA ALA A 10 3.03 15.97 2.91
C ALA A 10 1.69 15.58 2.23
N LEU A 11 0.69 16.47 2.26
CA LEU A 11 -0.59 16.27 1.58
C LEU A 11 -0.45 16.24 0.06
N ILE A 12 0.36 17.14 -0.52
CA ILE A 12 0.64 17.16 -1.96
C ILE A 12 1.35 15.88 -2.40
N ALA A 13 2.39 15.46 -1.65
CA ALA A 13 3.11 14.22 -1.91
C ALA A 13 2.19 13.00 -1.82
N PHE A 14 1.34 12.95 -0.79
CA PHE A 14 0.33 11.91 -0.64
C PHE A 14 -0.64 11.87 -1.83
N GLY A 15 -1.17 13.02 -2.24
CA GLY A 15 -2.09 13.11 -3.39
C GLY A 15 -1.45 12.63 -4.68
N ALA A 16 -0.22 13.06 -4.97
CA ALA A 16 0.51 12.66 -6.17
C ALA A 16 0.80 11.15 -6.20
N LEU A 17 1.30 10.60 -5.10
CA LEU A 17 1.62 9.17 -4.98
C LEU A 17 0.37 8.29 -4.98
N SER A 18 -0.71 8.75 -4.34
CA SER A 18 -2.01 8.07 -4.35
C SER A 18 -2.60 8.02 -5.75
N GLY A 19 -2.55 9.13 -6.49
CA GLY A 19 -2.99 9.19 -7.89
C GLY A 19 -2.22 8.21 -8.79
N ALA A 20 -0.89 8.21 -8.70
CA ALA A 20 -0.06 7.22 -9.41
C ALA A 20 -0.39 5.79 -8.98
N GLY A 21 -0.62 5.58 -7.69
CA GLY A 21 -1.05 4.32 -7.12
C GLY A 21 -2.36 3.81 -7.71
N ILE A 22 -3.38 4.65 -7.84
CA ILE A 22 -4.69 4.28 -8.40
C ILE A 22 -4.55 3.84 -9.86
N ILE A 23 -3.72 4.52 -10.66
CA ILE A 23 -3.45 4.13 -12.05
C ILE A 23 -2.80 2.75 -12.10
N LEU A 24 -1.85 2.46 -11.19
CA LEU A 24 -1.23 1.15 -11.08
C LEU A 24 -2.22 0.08 -10.59
N ALA A 25 -3.13 0.41 -9.68
CA ALA A 25 -4.20 -0.47 -9.21
C ALA A 25 -5.12 -0.87 -10.37
N PHE A 26 -5.51 0.11 -11.18
CA PHE A 26 -6.34 -0.07 -12.35
C PHE A 26 -5.62 -0.94 -13.39
N ALA A 27 -4.35 -0.66 -13.70
CA ALA A 27 -3.56 -1.46 -14.62
C ALA A 27 -3.40 -2.91 -14.16
N ARG A 28 -3.20 -3.16 -12.85
CA ARG A 28 -3.13 -4.52 -12.28
C ARG A 28 -4.47 -5.24 -12.39
N THR A 29 -5.57 -4.56 -12.09
CA THR A 29 -6.92 -5.12 -12.18
C THR A 29 -7.30 -5.43 -13.62
N TRP A 30 -6.93 -4.57 -14.56
CA TRP A 30 -7.15 -4.76 -15.99
C TRP A 30 -6.38 -5.95 -16.56
N LYS A 31 -5.10 -6.10 -16.17
CA LYS A 31 -4.30 -7.28 -16.55
C LYS A 31 -4.90 -8.57 -16.01
N TRP A 32 -5.45 -8.56 -14.79
CA TRP A 32 -6.13 -9.72 -14.21
C TRP A 32 -7.46 -10.02 -14.94
N PHE A 33 -8.24 -8.98 -15.27
CA PHE A 33 -9.49 -9.11 -16.02
C PHE A 33 -9.25 -9.73 -17.41
N SER A 34 -8.26 -9.20 -18.15
CA SER A 34 -7.86 -9.72 -19.46
C SER A 34 -7.40 -11.19 -19.41
N ARG A 35 -6.72 -11.62 -18.34
CA ARG A 35 -6.30 -13.03 -18.16
C ARG A 35 -7.40 -13.96 -17.69
N SER A 36 -8.47 -13.44 -17.11
CA SER A 36 -9.53 -14.27 -16.56
C SER A 36 -10.51 -14.76 -17.65
N GLY A 37 -10.43 -14.24 -18.88
CA GLY A 37 -11.30 -14.64 -19.99
C GLY A 37 -12.80 -14.46 -19.69
N ARG A 38 -13.15 -13.61 -18.72
CA ARG A 38 -14.52 -13.33 -18.33
C ARG A 38 -15.02 -12.11 -19.08
N ASP A 39 -16.11 -12.27 -19.82
CA ASP A 39 -16.73 -11.18 -20.60
C ASP A 39 -17.52 -10.19 -19.74
N VAL A 40 -17.81 -10.51 -18.47
CA VAL A 40 -18.69 -9.71 -17.60
C VAL A 40 -17.97 -9.30 -16.31
N ILE A 41 -18.12 -8.03 -15.94
CA ILE A 41 -17.64 -7.49 -14.67
C ILE A 41 -18.51 -8.05 -13.53
N ASP A 42 -17.99 -9.08 -12.86
CA ASP A 42 -18.62 -9.68 -11.68
C ASP A 42 -18.34 -8.83 -10.41
N LEU A 43 -19.23 -8.93 -9.41
CA LEU A 43 -19.08 -8.28 -8.10
C LEU A 43 -17.75 -8.67 -7.42
N ALA A 44 -17.27 -9.88 -7.70
CA ALA A 44 -15.96 -10.35 -7.27
C ALA A 44 -14.78 -9.55 -7.85
N THR A 45 -14.92 -8.99 -9.06
CA THR A 45 -13.90 -8.13 -9.71
C THR A 45 -13.86 -6.76 -9.05
N ILE A 46 -15.02 -6.22 -8.69
CA ILE A 46 -15.15 -4.95 -7.96
C ILE A 46 -14.53 -5.07 -6.57
N GLY A 47 -14.84 -6.14 -5.83
CA GLY A 47 -14.25 -6.40 -4.51
C GLY A 47 -12.72 -6.50 -4.55
N LYS A 48 -12.16 -7.13 -5.59
CA LYS A 48 -10.70 -7.19 -5.80
C LYS A 48 -10.09 -5.80 -6.06
N PHE A 49 -10.76 -4.97 -6.86
CA PHE A 49 -10.31 -3.61 -7.14
C PHE A 49 -10.22 -2.76 -5.86
N PHE A 50 -11.25 -2.80 -5.01
CA PHE A 50 -11.23 -2.09 -3.72
C PHE A 50 -10.12 -2.59 -2.80
N ALA A 51 -9.92 -3.90 -2.70
CA ALA A 51 -8.83 -4.45 -1.88
C ALA A 51 -7.45 -4.00 -2.38
N TYR A 52 -7.23 -3.99 -3.70
CA TYR A 52 -5.98 -3.49 -4.28
C TYR A 52 -5.78 -1.99 -4.04
N ILE A 53 -6.83 -1.18 -4.12
CA ILE A 53 -6.76 0.25 -3.82
C ILE A 53 -6.38 0.45 -2.35
N CYS A 54 -7.03 -0.24 -1.41
CA CYS A 54 -6.68 -0.14 0.01
C CYS A 54 -5.21 -0.48 0.26
N GLY A 55 -4.70 -1.54 -0.34
CA GLY A 55 -3.29 -1.92 -0.21
C GLY A 55 -2.32 -0.90 -0.78
N ILE A 56 -2.67 -0.27 -1.91
CA ILE A 56 -1.85 0.76 -2.53
C ILE A 56 -1.86 2.05 -1.71
N ILE A 57 -3.04 2.50 -1.25
CA ILE A 57 -3.15 3.68 -0.37
C ILE A 57 -2.35 3.46 0.92
N GLY A 58 -2.47 2.28 1.55
CA GLY A 58 -1.69 1.94 2.73
C GLY A 58 -0.18 1.98 2.48
N THR A 59 0.27 1.49 1.33
CA THR A 59 1.69 1.53 0.93
C THR A 59 2.18 2.96 0.69
N VAL A 60 1.35 3.81 0.05
CA VAL A 60 1.66 5.22 -0.18
C VAL A 60 1.78 5.98 1.14
N LEU A 61 0.84 5.79 2.07
CA LEU A 61 0.90 6.42 3.40
C LEU A 61 2.17 6.03 4.16
N LEU A 62 2.56 4.76 4.09
CA LEU A 62 3.76 4.26 4.74
C LEU A 62 5.01 4.88 4.12
N LEU A 63 5.07 5.00 2.79
CA LEU A 63 6.18 5.63 2.07
C LEU A 63 6.34 7.12 2.39
N VAL A 64 5.23 7.87 2.43
CA VAL A 64 5.24 9.29 2.83
C VAL A 64 5.71 9.44 4.27
N THR A 65 5.18 8.63 5.19
CA THR A 65 5.55 8.64 6.62
C THR A 65 7.03 8.31 6.81
N ALA A 66 7.55 7.31 6.09
CA ALA A 66 8.97 6.95 6.12
C ALA A 66 9.86 8.06 5.56
N GLY A 67 9.47 8.68 4.44
CA GLY A 67 10.20 9.80 3.85
C GLY A 67 10.30 10.99 4.78
N VAL A 68 9.19 11.39 5.40
CA VAL A 68 9.16 12.50 6.38
C VAL A 68 10.00 12.15 7.62
N SER A 69 9.94 10.90 8.09
CA SER A 69 10.72 10.45 9.24
C SER A 69 12.23 10.46 8.95
N ILE A 70 12.66 10.00 7.77
CA ILE A 70 14.07 10.02 7.34
C ILE A 70 14.56 11.46 7.20
N TRP A 71 13.77 12.33 6.56
CA TRP A 71 14.10 13.74 6.45
C TRP A 71 14.30 14.37 7.84
N TYR A 72 13.37 14.13 8.77
CA TYR A 72 13.46 14.65 10.12
C TYR A 72 14.71 14.14 10.86
N LEU A 73 15.02 12.84 10.78
CA LEU A 73 16.22 12.26 11.39
C LEU A 73 17.53 12.88 10.88
N ILE A 74 17.61 13.18 9.59
CA ILE A 74 18.81 13.78 8.98
C ILE A 74 18.99 15.24 9.42
N PHE A 75 17.90 16.01 9.46
CA PHE A 75 17.97 17.46 9.67
C PHE A 75 17.82 17.91 11.14
N ILE A 76 17.42 17.03 12.06
CA ILE A 76 17.19 17.36 13.49
C ILE A 76 18.41 18.02 14.16
N LYS A 77 19.63 17.69 13.70
CA LYS A 77 20.88 18.19 14.28
C LYS A 77 21.28 19.59 13.78
N ASN A 78 20.72 20.04 12.65
CA ASN A 78 21.12 21.25 11.96
C ASN A 78 20.10 22.40 12.05
N ILE A 79 18.97 22.21 12.75
CA ILE A 79 17.93 23.25 12.88
C ILE A 79 17.86 23.70 14.35
N PRO A 80 18.47 24.85 14.70
CA PRO A 80 18.54 25.32 16.09
C PRO A 80 17.21 25.84 16.66
N GLU A 81 16.14 25.92 15.87
CA GLU A 81 14.94 26.69 16.24
C GLU A 81 13.62 25.97 15.86
N ILE A 82 13.53 24.65 16.12
CA ILE A 82 12.24 23.97 16.06
C ILE A 82 11.52 24.21 17.40
N THR A 83 10.58 25.16 17.42
CA THR A 83 9.67 25.40 18.55
C THR A 83 8.99 24.09 18.95
N ASP A 84 8.88 23.79 20.25
CA ASP A 84 8.36 22.51 20.74
C ASP A 84 6.94 22.19 20.25
N THR A 85 6.11 23.21 20.02
CA THR A 85 4.77 23.07 19.42
C THR A 85 4.79 22.46 18.01
N ASN A 86 5.81 22.76 17.20
CA ASN A 86 5.93 22.23 15.84
C ASN A 86 6.31 20.74 15.86
N LYS A 87 7.15 20.33 16.82
CA LYS A 87 7.54 18.92 17.01
C LYS A 87 6.34 18.04 17.35
N GLU A 88 5.46 18.53 18.23
CA GLU A 88 4.28 17.79 18.66
C GLU A 88 3.27 17.61 17.52
N GLN A 89 3.06 18.63 16.69
CA GLN A 89 2.18 18.54 15.52
C GLN A 89 2.68 17.53 14.48
N ILE A 90 3.97 17.55 14.16
CA ILE A 90 4.57 16.60 13.21
C ILE A 90 4.47 15.16 13.76
N LYS A 91 4.73 14.98 15.06
CA LYS A 91 4.62 13.67 15.72
C LYS A 91 3.19 13.12 15.61
N ASN A 92 2.18 13.92 15.93
CA ASN A 92 0.78 13.50 15.89
C ASN A 92 0.32 13.14 14.47
N LEU A 93 0.80 13.86 13.45
CA LEU A 93 0.52 13.54 12.05
C LEU A 93 1.19 12.24 11.60
N LEU A 94 2.46 12.04 11.96
CA LEU A 94 3.19 10.80 11.68
C LEU A 94 2.51 9.60 12.34
N GLU A 95 2.09 9.74 13.60
CA GLU A 95 1.39 8.68 14.33
C GLU A 95 0.05 8.32 13.67
N THR A 96 -0.75 9.33 13.30
CA THR A 96 -2.05 9.11 12.64
C THR A 96 -1.89 8.43 11.28
N PHE A 97 -0.94 8.88 10.46
CA PHE A 97 -0.66 8.26 9.16
C PHE A 97 -0.09 6.85 9.30
N LEU A 98 0.73 6.60 10.31
CA LEU A 98 1.30 5.28 10.57
C LEU A 98 0.21 4.28 10.98
N ILE A 99 -0.65 4.64 11.95
CA ILE A 99 -1.76 3.78 12.39
C ILE A 99 -2.70 3.49 11.21
N THR A 100 -3.07 4.52 10.45
CA THR A 100 -3.96 4.38 9.29
C THR A 100 -3.33 3.47 8.22
N SER A 101 -2.05 3.65 7.92
CA SER A 101 -1.32 2.82 6.95
C SER A 101 -1.29 1.35 7.38
N PHE A 102 -1.12 1.09 8.68
CA PHE A 102 -1.05 -0.25 9.24
C PHE A 102 -2.39 -0.98 9.09
N VAL A 103 -3.50 -0.32 9.45
CA VAL A 103 -4.86 -0.87 9.30
C VAL A 103 -5.16 -1.20 7.83
N LEU A 104 -4.86 -0.28 6.91
CA LEU A 104 -5.03 -0.51 5.47
C LEU A 104 -4.19 -1.69 4.97
N LYS A 105 -2.97 -1.84 5.48
CA LYS A 105 -2.06 -2.94 5.10
C LYS A 105 -2.52 -4.29 5.64
N LEU A 106 -3.11 -4.33 6.83
CA LEU A 106 -3.71 -5.56 7.37
C LEU A 106 -4.84 -6.07 6.48
N VAL A 107 -5.70 -5.17 5.98
CA VAL A 107 -6.76 -5.53 5.03
C VAL A 107 -6.19 -6.12 3.73
N ASP A 108 -5.13 -5.52 3.20
CA ASP A 108 -4.42 -6.02 2.01
C ASP A 108 -3.82 -7.40 2.23
N ILE A 109 -3.18 -7.63 3.39
CA ILE A 109 -2.61 -8.93 3.76
C ILE A 109 -3.70 -9.99 3.87
N ILE A 110 -4.81 -9.68 4.53
CA ILE A 110 -5.96 -10.60 4.62
C ILE A 110 -6.50 -10.94 3.23
N HIS A 111 -6.62 -9.95 2.34
CA HIS A 111 -7.04 -10.17 0.96
C HIS A 111 -6.09 -11.11 0.21
N ILE A 112 -4.77 -10.94 0.37
CA ILE A 112 -3.76 -11.80 -0.25
C ILE A 112 -3.85 -13.23 0.30
N ILE A 113 -4.01 -13.41 1.62
CA ILE A 113 -4.15 -14.73 2.25
C ILE A 113 -5.37 -15.45 1.70
N ILE A 114 -6.53 -14.79 1.67
CA ILE A 114 -7.76 -15.37 1.11
C ILE A 114 -7.54 -15.77 -0.36
N ARG A 115 -6.87 -14.93 -1.15
CA ARG A 115 -6.56 -15.26 -2.55
C ARG A 115 -5.66 -16.48 -2.67
N GLN A 116 -4.66 -16.61 -1.80
CA GLN A 116 -3.73 -17.74 -1.79
C GLN A 116 -4.42 -19.04 -1.38
N THR A 117 -5.25 -19.03 -0.33
CA THR A 117 -6.00 -20.22 0.12
C THR A 117 -7.02 -20.71 -0.92
N ARG A 118 -7.50 -19.83 -1.80
CA ARG A 118 -8.41 -20.18 -2.90
C ARG A 118 -7.70 -20.79 -4.11
N ILE A 119 -6.38 -20.70 -4.20
CA ILE A 119 -5.62 -21.34 -5.26
C ILE A 119 -5.34 -22.76 -4.81
N GLU A 120 -6.00 -23.72 -5.44
CA GLU A 120 -5.58 -25.11 -5.33
C GLU A 120 -4.20 -25.23 -5.97
N ILE A 121 -3.17 -25.42 -5.14
CA ILE A 121 -1.86 -25.80 -5.64
C ILE A 121 -2.05 -27.21 -6.18
N PHE A 122 -2.21 -27.30 -7.49
CA PHE A 122 -2.16 -28.56 -8.21
C PHE A 122 -0.72 -29.07 -8.07
N PHE A 123 -0.47 -29.87 -7.04
CA PHE A 123 0.71 -30.72 -7.01
C PHE A 123 0.52 -31.69 -8.17
N MET A 124 1.06 -31.33 -9.33
CA MET A 124 1.26 -32.27 -10.41
C MET A 124 2.28 -33.27 -9.88
N ASP A 125 1.76 -34.35 -9.31
CA ASP A 125 2.57 -35.46 -8.85
C ASP A 125 3.30 -36.00 -10.08
N TRP A 126 4.59 -35.69 -10.17
CA TRP A 126 5.44 -36.03 -11.31
C TRP A 126 6.05 -37.42 -11.12
N GLU A 127 5.43 -38.28 -10.32
CA GLU A 127 5.83 -39.68 -10.27
C GLU A 127 5.68 -40.29 -11.66
N ARG A 128 6.82 -40.49 -12.33
CA ARG A 128 6.87 -41.25 -13.56
C ARG A 128 6.41 -42.67 -13.23
N PRO A 129 5.47 -43.26 -14.00
CA PRO A 129 5.07 -44.63 -13.77
C PRO A 129 6.30 -45.52 -13.86
N LYS A 130 6.61 -46.24 -12.77
CA LYS A 130 7.66 -47.26 -12.78
C LYS A 130 7.26 -48.28 -13.84
N LYS A 131 8.05 -48.38 -14.91
CA LYS A 131 7.93 -49.50 -15.84
C LYS A 131 8.19 -50.76 -15.02
N GLY A 132 7.17 -51.62 -14.95
CA GLY A 132 7.36 -52.97 -14.47
C GLY A 132 8.33 -53.71 -15.38
N GLU A 133 9.03 -54.65 -14.75
CA GLU A 133 9.97 -55.65 -15.30
C GLU A 133 11.45 -55.23 -15.35
#